data_AF-A0AAN4ZNS2-F1
#
_entry.id   AF-A0AAN4ZNS2-F1
#
_cell.length_a   1.000
_cell.length_b   1.000
_cell.length_c   1.000
_cell.angle_alpha   90.00
_cell.angle_beta   90.00
_cell.angle_gamma   90.00
#
_symmetry.space_group_name_H-M   'P 1'
#
loop_
_entity.id
_entity.type
_entity.pdbx_description
1 polymer ?
#
loop_
_entity_poly.entity_id
_entity_poly.type
_entity_poly.pdbx_seq_one_letter_code
_entity_poly.pdbx_strand_id
1 'polypeptide(L)'
;RNVKIGKLIFNVNTTLNLESALRLMPDFPTATHEMILQFIPDQKQLLSIPPLESLTISTYSNEISIDLLFTLLESHKNLKLDRNPIEICSEDWLEVLKILSADSRARTVELTLRCSTIVRYLKEFGISEFSEAGSYCLPFEILRSVPAGPRKAASLKLRYKRCSVKIEHLTWTC
;
A
#
# COMPACT_ATOMS: atom_id res chain seq x y z
N ARG A 1 -25.09 -31.23 5.09
CA ARG A 1 -23.74 -30.83 4.63
C ARG A 1 -23.48 -29.44 5.21
N ASN A 2 -22.53 -29.29 6.13
CA ASN A 2 -22.19 -27.98 6.69
C ASN A 2 -21.33 -27.23 5.66
N VAL A 3 -21.83 -26.10 5.15
CA VAL A 3 -21.08 -25.25 4.24
C VAL A 3 -20.00 -24.53 5.04
N LYS A 4 -18.73 -24.77 4.73
CA LYS A 4 -17.60 -24.04 5.32
C LYS A 4 -17.31 -22.80 4.48
N ILE A 5 -17.51 -21.62 5.06
CA ILE A 5 -17.12 -20.37 4.41
C ILE A 5 -15.62 -20.18 4.61
N GLY A 6 -14.86 -20.18 3.51
CA GLY A 6 -13.41 -20.01 3.54
C GLY A 6 -12.94 -18.56 3.49
N LYS A 7 -13.74 -17.67 2.90
CA LYS A 7 -13.37 -16.27 2.67
C LYS A 7 -14.61 -15.38 2.71
N LEU A 8 -14.49 -14.23 3.35
CA LEU A 8 -15.48 -13.16 3.40
C LEU A 8 -14.86 -11.86 2.89
N ILE A 9 -15.53 -11.23 1.95
CA ILE A 9 -15.13 -9.95 1.37
C ILE A 9 -16.22 -8.94 1.65
N PHE A 10 -15.87 -7.87 2.37
CA PHE A 10 -16.79 -6.80 2.71
C PHE A 10 -16.55 -5.60 1.81
N ASN A 11 -17.55 -5.24 1.00
CA ASN A 11 -17.58 -3.96 0.28
C ASN A 11 -18.35 -2.96 1.12
N VAL A 12 -17.66 -1.95 1.64
CA VAL A 12 -18.18 -1.07 2.67
C VAL A 12 -18.13 0.37 2.17
N ASN A 13 -19.29 0.97 1.94
CA ASN A 13 -19.40 2.33 1.41
C ASN A 13 -20.01 3.33 2.40
N THR A 14 -20.41 2.88 3.59
CA THR A 14 -21.01 3.69 4.64
C THR A 14 -20.59 3.18 6.02
N THR A 15 -20.66 4.05 7.03
CA THR A 15 -20.45 3.67 8.44
C THR A 15 -21.38 2.54 8.89
N LEU A 16 -22.65 2.54 8.47
CA LEU A 16 -23.59 1.48 8.81
C LEU A 16 -23.16 0.11 8.23
N ASN A 17 -22.61 0.10 7.01
CA ASN A 17 -22.05 -1.13 6.43
C ASN A 17 -20.82 -1.59 7.19
N LEU A 18 -19.99 -0.66 7.67
CA LEU A 18 -18.81 -1.00 8.46
C LEU A 18 -19.23 -1.70 9.75
N GLU A 19 -20.16 -1.10 10.49
CA GLU A 19 -20.69 -1.70 11.72
C GLU A 19 -21.31 -3.08 11.46
N SER A 20 -22.05 -3.23 10.36
CA SER A 20 -22.66 -4.52 9.97
C SER A 20 -21.59 -5.57 9.66
N ALA A 21 -20.53 -5.19 8.93
CA ALA A 21 -19.41 -6.07 8.62
C ALA A 21 -18.68 -6.53 9.89
N LEU A 22 -18.39 -5.59 10.80
CA LEU A 22 -17.71 -5.88 12.06
C LEU A 22 -18.54 -6.79 12.98
N ARG A 23 -19.89 -6.68 12.95
CA ARG A 23 -20.77 -7.60 13.67
C ARG A 23 -20.83 -9.01 13.07
N LEU A 24 -20.62 -9.15 11.75
CA LEU A 24 -20.69 -10.44 11.05
C LEU A 24 -19.39 -11.25 11.14
N MET A 25 -18.23 -10.59 11.19
CA MET A 25 -16.93 -11.27 11.25
C MET A 25 -16.81 -12.34 12.36
N PRO A 26 -17.30 -12.10 13.61
CA PRO A 26 -17.26 -13.09 14.68
C PRO A 26 -18.04 -14.36 14.39
N ASP A 27 -19.05 -14.33 13.50
CA ASP A 27 -19.84 -15.51 13.12
C ASP A 27 -19.04 -16.46 12.21
N PHE A 28 -17.93 -15.99 11.64
CA PHE A 28 -17.08 -16.75 10.71
C PHE A 28 -15.58 -16.65 11.08
N PRO A 29 -15.19 -17.02 12.31
CA PRO A 29 -13.85 -16.73 12.83
C PRO A 29 -12.72 -17.48 12.09
N THR A 30 -13.04 -18.57 11.40
CA THR A 30 -12.07 -19.35 10.61
C THR A 30 -11.97 -18.88 9.15
N ALA A 31 -12.83 -17.97 8.71
CA ALA A 31 -12.78 -17.44 7.36
C ALA A 31 -11.68 -16.39 7.25
N THR A 32 -11.08 -16.31 6.07
CA THR A 32 -10.22 -15.18 5.72
C THR A 32 -11.08 -13.94 5.49
N HIS A 33 -10.77 -12.85 6.18
CA HIS A 33 -11.51 -11.59 6.06
C HIS A 33 -10.74 -10.56 5.22
N GLU A 34 -11.44 -9.97 4.26
CA GLU A 34 -10.97 -8.85 3.45
C GLU A 34 -12.00 -7.72 3.46
N MET A 35 -11.54 -6.47 3.44
CA MET A 35 -12.42 -5.31 3.46
C MET A 35 -11.98 -4.27 2.42
N ILE A 36 -12.96 -3.74 1.70
CA ILE A 36 -12.80 -2.65 0.75
C ILE A 36 -13.66 -1.48 1.24
N LEU A 37 -13.01 -0.45 1.74
CA LEU A 37 -13.61 0.80 2.17
C LEU A 37 -13.69 1.78 1.00
N GLN A 38 -14.89 2.22 0.65
CA GLN A 38 -15.15 3.25 -0.37
C GLN A 38 -15.30 4.65 0.23
N PHE A 39 -14.95 4.80 1.51
CA PHE A 39 -14.93 6.05 2.28
C PHE A 39 -13.86 5.92 3.38
N ILE A 40 -13.48 7.04 4.02
CA ILE A 40 -12.61 7.01 5.20
C ILE A 40 -13.49 7.16 6.45
N PRO A 41 -13.69 6.08 7.25
CA PRO A 41 -14.33 6.20 8.55
C PRO A 41 -13.45 7.04 9.48
N ASP A 42 -14.01 7.54 10.59
CA ASP A 42 -13.19 8.27 11.55
C ASP A 42 -12.04 7.39 12.08
N GLN A 43 -10.98 8.03 12.59
CA GLN A 43 -9.78 7.30 13.02
C GLN A 43 -10.09 6.22 14.05
N LYS A 44 -11.02 6.46 14.99
CA LYS A 44 -11.37 5.47 16.03
C LYS A 44 -12.07 4.26 15.41
N GLN A 45 -12.95 4.47 14.43
CA GLN A 45 -13.61 3.40 13.68
C GLN A 45 -12.65 2.63 12.79
N LEU A 46 -11.73 3.32 12.13
CA LEU A 46 -10.74 2.68 11.27
C LEU A 46 -9.80 1.78 12.07
N LEU A 47 -9.39 2.24 13.25
CA LEU A 47 -8.53 1.49 14.18
C LEU A 47 -9.27 0.40 14.96
N SER A 48 -10.61 0.38 14.94
CA SER A 48 -11.39 -0.71 15.56
C SER A 48 -11.57 -1.91 14.62
N ILE A 49 -11.17 -1.79 13.36
CA ILE A 49 -11.20 -2.90 12.40
C ILE A 49 -10.17 -3.95 12.85
N PRO A 50 -10.59 -5.21 13.08
CA PRO A 50 -9.66 -6.26 13.49
C PRO A 50 -8.63 -6.52 12.38
N PRO A 51 -7.49 -7.16 12.70
CA PRO A 51 -6.52 -7.56 11.69
C PRO A 51 -7.17 -8.33 10.52
N LEU A 52 -6.88 -7.90 9.30
CA LEU A 52 -7.43 -8.46 8.07
C LEU A 52 -6.33 -9.10 7.23
N GLU A 53 -6.73 -10.05 6.38
CA GLU A 53 -5.84 -10.52 5.32
C GLU A 53 -5.57 -9.41 4.31
N SER A 54 -6.59 -8.61 3.98
CA SER A 54 -6.45 -7.45 3.10
C SER A 54 -7.39 -6.32 3.51
N LEU A 55 -6.83 -5.11 3.63
CA LEU A 55 -7.58 -3.86 3.74
C LEU A 55 -7.29 -2.99 2.52
N THR A 56 -8.34 -2.62 1.79
CA THR A 56 -8.27 -1.63 0.71
C THR A 56 -9.08 -0.40 1.10
N ILE A 57 -8.49 0.79 0.99
CA ILE A 57 -9.17 2.08 1.13
C ILE A 57 -9.12 2.73 -0.24
N SER A 58 -10.28 2.84 -0.90
CA SER A 58 -10.45 3.33 -2.27
C SER A 58 -11.41 4.51 -2.27
N THR A 59 -10.88 5.70 -1.98
CA THR A 59 -11.66 6.94 -1.87
C THR A 59 -10.87 8.11 -2.42
N TYR A 60 -11.58 9.12 -2.93
CA TYR A 60 -10.99 10.37 -3.42
C TYR A 60 -10.95 11.46 -2.35
N SER A 61 -11.44 11.18 -1.14
CA SER A 61 -11.58 12.15 -0.06
C SER A 61 -10.77 11.78 1.18
N ASN A 62 -10.30 12.82 1.85
CA ASN A 62 -9.53 12.85 3.10
C ASN A 62 -8.13 12.22 3.03
N GLU A 63 -7.13 12.94 3.54
CA GLU A 63 -5.77 12.44 3.63
C GLU A 63 -5.64 11.48 4.82
N ILE A 64 -4.96 10.35 4.60
CA ILE A 64 -4.54 9.46 5.67
C ILE A 64 -3.25 10.04 6.24
N SER A 65 -3.25 10.38 7.53
CA SER A 65 -2.04 10.84 8.20
C SER A 65 -0.98 9.74 8.21
N ILE A 66 0.29 10.15 8.30
CA ILE A 66 1.42 9.21 8.36
C ILE A 66 1.33 8.27 9.57
N ASP A 67 0.92 8.78 10.74
CA ASP A 67 0.75 7.97 11.96
C ASP A 67 -0.32 6.88 11.78
N LEU A 68 -1.42 7.25 11.10
CA LEU A 68 -2.48 6.31 10.78
C LEU A 68 -1.99 5.27 9.77
N LEU A 69 -1.22 5.68 8.75
CA LEU A 69 -0.60 4.73 7.82
C LEU A 69 0.26 3.70 8.56
N PHE A 70 1.14 4.11 9.47
CA PHE A 70 1.97 3.17 10.24
C PHE A 70 1.14 2.22 11.08
N THR A 71 0.10 2.71 11.75
CA THR A 71 -0.80 1.86 12.54
C THR A 71 -1.51 0.82 11.68
N LEU A 72 -1.94 1.21 10.47
CA LEU A 72 -2.56 0.30 9.51
C LEU A 72 -1.55 -0.73 8.96
N LEU A 73 -0.31 -0.32 8.72
CA LEU A 73 0.76 -1.19 8.27
C LEU A 73 1.06 -2.28 9.30
N GLU A 74 1.07 -1.96 10.58
CA GLU A 74 1.30 -2.95 11.63
C GLU A 74 0.13 -3.95 11.72
N SER A 75 -1.10 -3.43 11.68
CA SER A 75 -2.33 -4.17 11.95
C SER A 75 -2.75 -5.12 10.83
N HIS A 76 -2.67 -4.69 9.57
CA HIS A 76 -3.19 -5.45 8.44
C HIS A 76 -2.07 -6.13 7.66
N LYS A 77 -2.31 -7.35 7.17
CA LYS A 77 -1.32 -8.06 6.38
C LYS A 77 -1.14 -7.36 5.04
N ASN A 78 -2.15 -7.31 4.19
CA ASN A 78 -2.10 -6.55 2.94
C ASN A 78 -2.82 -5.22 3.12
N LEU A 79 -2.20 -4.14 2.62
CA LEU A 79 -2.76 -2.78 2.69
C LEU A 79 -2.72 -2.14 1.31
N LYS A 80 -3.85 -1.61 0.85
CA LYS A 80 -3.93 -0.87 -0.40
C LYS A 80 -4.63 0.46 -0.17
N LEU A 81 -3.91 1.55 -0.43
CA LEU A 81 -4.44 2.91 -0.40
C LEU A 81 -4.56 3.38 -1.86
N ASP A 82 -5.72 3.07 -2.43
CA ASP A 82 -6.05 3.29 -3.83
C ASP A 82 -6.67 4.68 -4.01
N ARG A 83 -6.37 5.33 -5.13
CA ARG A 83 -6.96 6.61 -5.59
C ARG A 83 -6.71 7.82 -4.70
N ASN A 84 -6.06 7.65 -3.55
CA ASN A 84 -5.76 8.73 -2.63
C ASN A 84 -4.24 8.95 -2.55
N PRO A 85 -3.70 10.01 -3.18
CA PRO A 85 -2.31 10.36 -3.03
C PRO A 85 -2.02 10.68 -1.57
N ILE A 86 -1.11 9.95 -0.96
CA ILE A 86 -0.66 10.24 0.41
C ILE A 86 0.47 11.26 0.34
N GLU A 87 0.43 12.25 1.21
CA GLU A 87 1.53 13.17 1.41
C GLU A 87 2.46 12.62 2.49
N ILE A 88 3.64 12.16 2.09
CA ILE A 88 4.71 11.68 2.98
C ILE A 88 6.01 12.41 2.62
N CYS A 89 7.07 12.30 3.41
CA CYS A 89 8.43 12.67 2.99
C CYS A 89 9.26 11.44 2.57
N SER A 90 10.49 11.65 2.12
CA SER A 90 11.39 10.54 1.72
C SER A 90 11.81 9.71 2.92
N GLU A 91 11.94 10.34 4.10
CA GLU A 91 12.22 9.65 5.36
C GLU A 91 11.06 8.72 5.74
N ASP A 92 9.81 9.18 5.64
CA ASP A 92 8.61 8.37 5.88
C ASP A 92 8.53 7.20 4.92
N TRP A 93 8.77 7.43 3.62
CA TRP A 93 8.80 6.36 2.62
C TRP A 93 9.87 5.31 2.96
N LEU A 94 11.06 5.75 3.37
CA LEU A 94 12.13 4.87 3.80
C LEU A 94 11.74 4.09 5.07
N GLU A 95 11.02 4.72 6.00
CA GLU A 95 10.53 4.07 7.22
C GLU A 95 9.49 3.00 6.91
N VAL A 96 8.54 3.26 6.00
CA VAL A 96 7.62 2.23 5.47
C VAL A 96 8.41 1.03 4.94
N LEU A 97 9.45 1.26 4.15
CA LEU A 97 10.28 0.19 3.61
C LEU A 97 11.07 -0.57 4.69
N LYS A 98 11.54 0.11 5.75
CA LYS A 98 12.17 -0.55 6.90
C LYS A 98 11.20 -1.46 7.63
N ILE A 99 9.98 -0.98 7.94
CA ILE A 99 8.92 -1.76 8.59
C ILE A 99 8.62 -3.01 7.75
N LEU A 100 8.38 -2.83 6.45
CA LEU A 100 8.08 -3.94 5.54
C LEU A 100 9.26 -4.91 5.38
N SER A 101 10.49 -4.41 5.41
CA SER A 101 11.67 -5.27 5.30
C SER A 101 11.96 -6.03 6.59
N ALA A 102 11.53 -5.53 7.73
CA ALA A 102 11.64 -6.21 9.03
C ALA A 102 10.54 -7.26 9.22
N ASP A 103 9.36 -7.03 8.62
CA ASP A 103 8.23 -7.94 8.65
C ASP A 103 8.57 -9.32 8.04
N SER A 104 8.24 -10.39 8.75
CA SER A 104 8.43 -11.77 8.28
C SER A 104 7.25 -12.29 7.47
N ARG A 105 6.11 -11.59 7.48
CA ARG A 105 4.91 -11.97 6.74
C ARG A 105 5.13 -11.75 5.24
N ALA A 106 4.72 -12.70 4.42
CA ALA A 106 4.55 -12.46 2.99
C ALA A 106 3.33 -11.54 2.79
N ARG A 107 3.59 -10.29 2.41
CA ARG A 107 2.56 -9.25 2.29
C ARG A 107 2.84 -8.27 1.17
N THR A 108 1.78 -7.57 0.76
CA THR A 108 1.82 -6.50 -0.24
C THR A 108 1.27 -5.21 0.37
N VAL A 109 1.97 -4.12 0.11
CA VAL A 109 1.49 -2.76 0.38
C VAL A 109 1.49 -1.97 -0.91
N GLU A 110 0.37 -1.35 -1.22
CA GLU A 110 0.19 -0.51 -2.40
C GLU A 110 -0.21 0.90 -1.94
N LEU A 111 0.62 1.89 -2.27
CA LEU A 111 0.40 3.30 -1.97
C LEU A 111 0.32 4.09 -3.27
N THR A 112 -0.66 4.98 -3.36
CA THR A 112 -0.71 5.96 -4.44
C THR A 112 0.05 7.21 -3.99
N LEU A 113 1.03 7.65 -4.77
CA LEU A 113 1.80 8.87 -4.51
C LEU A 113 1.76 9.77 -5.74
N ARG A 114 1.90 11.09 -5.55
CA ARG A 114 2.07 12.02 -6.68
C ARG A 114 3.38 11.71 -7.41
N CYS A 115 3.36 11.85 -8.74
CA CYS A 115 4.53 11.62 -9.58
C CYS A 115 5.73 12.49 -9.18
N SER A 116 5.51 13.78 -8.93
CA SER A 116 6.56 14.70 -8.48
C SER A 116 7.18 14.27 -7.15
N THR A 117 6.36 13.76 -6.22
CA THR A 117 6.80 13.23 -4.93
C THR A 117 7.72 12.03 -5.09
N ILE A 118 7.31 11.01 -5.86
CA ILE A 118 8.15 9.81 -6.04
C ILE A 118 9.44 10.12 -6.80
N VAL A 119 9.38 10.98 -7.83
CA VAL A 119 10.57 11.39 -8.59
C VAL A 119 11.56 12.14 -7.71
N ARG A 120 11.07 13.03 -6.85
CA ARG A 120 11.91 13.73 -5.87
C ARG A 120 12.65 12.75 -4.98
N TYR A 121 11.96 11.76 -4.41
CA TYR A 121 12.60 10.77 -3.55
C TYR A 121 13.66 9.96 -4.30
N LEU A 122 13.32 9.48 -5.51
CA LEU A 122 14.27 8.73 -6.34
C LEU A 122 15.55 9.55 -6.57
N LYS A 123 15.42 10.83 -6.91
CA LYS A 123 16.56 11.75 -7.09
C LYS A 123 17.36 11.97 -5.80
N GLU A 124 16.70 12.10 -4.66
CA GLU A 124 17.36 12.22 -3.34
C GLU A 124 18.24 10.99 -3.02
N PHE A 125 17.88 9.81 -3.52
CA PHE A 125 18.69 8.59 -3.41
C PHE A 125 19.63 8.37 -4.61
N GLY A 126 19.79 9.34 -5.50
CA GLY A 126 20.67 9.26 -6.67
C GLY A 126 20.15 8.37 -7.80
N ILE A 127 18.86 8.03 -7.81
CA ILE A 127 18.21 7.28 -8.88
C ILE A 127 17.63 8.26 -9.90
N SER A 128 17.96 8.06 -11.17
CA SER A 128 17.51 8.87 -12.31
C SER A 128 16.96 8.00 -13.44
N GLU A 129 16.46 8.65 -14.49
CA GLU A 129 16.03 8.02 -15.73
C GLU A 129 17.13 7.22 -16.43
N PHE A 130 18.39 7.55 -16.14
CA PHE A 130 19.57 6.91 -16.71
C PHE A 130 20.09 5.75 -15.86
N SER A 131 19.48 5.49 -14.70
CA SER A 131 19.95 4.41 -13.83
C SER A 131 19.63 3.04 -14.44
N GLU A 132 20.66 2.19 -14.48
CA GLU A 132 20.63 0.89 -15.15
C GLU A 132 20.26 -0.24 -14.19
N ALA A 133 19.67 -1.31 -14.72
CA ALA A 133 19.42 -2.52 -13.95
C ALA A 133 20.75 -3.15 -13.48
N GLY A 134 20.81 -3.60 -12.24
CA GLY A 134 22.00 -4.10 -11.56
C GLY A 134 22.82 -3.01 -10.86
N SER A 135 22.53 -1.72 -11.09
CA SER A 135 23.19 -0.63 -10.37
C SER A 135 22.67 -0.49 -8.93
N TYR A 136 23.52 0.05 -8.07
CA TYR A 136 23.24 0.31 -6.67
C TYR A 136 23.25 1.82 -6.39
N CYS A 137 22.12 2.32 -5.91
CA CYS A 137 21.91 3.71 -5.48
C CYS A 137 21.43 3.63 -4.03
N LEU A 138 22.39 3.60 -3.09
CA LEU A 138 22.11 3.25 -1.69
C LEU A 138 20.93 4.07 -1.13
N PRO A 139 19.94 3.42 -0.48
CA PRO A 139 19.93 2.02 -0.03
C PRO A 139 19.33 1.01 -1.03
N PHE A 140 19.13 1.39 -2.29
CA PHE A 140 18.42 0.60 -3.29
C PHE A 140 19.35 -0.12 -4.26
N GLU A 141 18.95 -1.33 -4.63
CA GLU A 141 19.42 -2.00 -5.84
C GLU A 141 18.35 -1.85 -6.92
N ILE A 142 18.76 -1.48 -8.14
CA ILE A 142 17.84 -1.36 -9.26
C ILE A 142 17.70 -2.72 -9.93
N LEU A 143 16.56 -3.36 -9.77
CA LEU A 143 16.31 -4.67 -10.36
C LEU A 143 15.92 -4.57 -11.84
N ARG A 144 15.15 -3.54 -12.19
CA ARG A 144 14.64 -3.35 -13.55
C ARG A 144 14.21 -1.91 -13.75
N SER A 145 14.64 -1.30 -14.83
CA SER A 145 14.08 -0.05 -15.35
C SER A 145 13.44 -0.33 -16.70
N VAL A 146 12.19 0.09 -16.90
CA VAL A 146 11.48 -0.01 -18.18
C VAL A 146 11.07 1.40 -18.60
N PRO A 147 11.65 1.96 -19.67
CA PRO A 147 11.27 3.29 -20.14
C PRO A 147 9.85 3.29 -20.69
N ALA A 148 9.24 4.48 -20.74
CA ALA A 148 7.95 4.65 -21.38
C ALA A 148 8.06 4.34 -22.89
N GLY A 149 7.01 3.74 -23.44
CA GLY A 149 6.88 3.48 -24.88
C GLY A 149 5.46 3.76 -25.36
N PRO A 150 5.17 3.58 -26.66
CA PRO A 150 3.89 3.99 -27.26
C PRO A 150 2.63 3.39 -26.63
N ARG A 151 2.77 2.27 -25.91
CA ARG A 151 1.66 1.53 -25.26
C ARG A 151 1.97 1.10 -23.83
N LYS A 152 3.06 1.59 -23.23
CA LYS A 152 3.50 1.17 -21.89
C LYS A 152 4.02 2.37 -21.12
N ALA A 153 3.46 2.60 -19.94
CA ALA A 153 4.01 3.58 -19.02
C ALA A 153 5.36 3.10 -18.48
N ALA A 154 6.24 4.04 -18.10
CA ALA A 154 7.50 3.65 -17.50
C ALA A 154 7.26 2.96 -16.16
N SER A 155 8.14 2.03 -15.83
CA SER A 155 8.10 1.35 -14.53
C SER A 155 9.51 1.11 -14.01
N LEU A 156 9.64 1.17 -12.70
CA LEU A 156 10.90 0.95 -12.00
C LEU A 156 10.68 -0.11 -10.93
N LYS A 157 11.57 -1.10 -10.89
CA LYS A 157 11.59 -2.12 -9.85
C LYS A 157 12.88 -1.98 -9.07
N LEU A 158 12.75 -1.77 -7.77
CA LEU A 158 13.85 -1.63 -6.82
C LEU A 158 13.83 -2.77 -5.82
N ARG A 159 14.98 -3.06 -5.23
CA ARG A 159 15.08 -3.85 -4.01
C ARG A 159 15.59 -2.95 -2.89
N TYR A 160 14.88 -2.99 -1.78
CA TYR A 160 15.32 -2.44 -0.50
C TYR A 160 15.42 -3.60 0.47
N LYS A 161 16.63 -4.04 0.83
CA LYS A 161 16.85 -5.21 1.69
C LYS A 161 16.00 -6.42 1.24
N ARG A 162 15.03 -6.88 2.05
CA ARG A 162 14.13 -8.01 1.75
C ARG A 162 12.86 -7.62 0.99
N CYS A 163 12.66 -6.34 0.70
CA CYS A 163 11.49 -5.83 -0.02
C CYS A 163 11.75 -5.64 -1.51
N SER A 164 10.76 -6.01 -2.31
CA SER A 164 10.67 -5.63 -3.72
C SER A 164 9.72 -4.44 -3.84
N VAL A 165 10.21 -3.31 -4.34
CA VAL A 165 9.40 -2.12 -4.61
C VAL A 165 9.13 -2.03 -6.11
N LYS A 166 7.88 -1.81 -6.48
CA LYS A 166 7.47 -1.61 -7.87
C LYS A 166 6.79 -0.25 -7.97
N ILE A 167 7.34 0.60 -8.83
CA ILE A 167 6.80 1.91 -9.15
C ILE A 167 6.26 1.81 -10.58
N GLU A 168 4.97 2.05 -10.73
CA GLU A 168 4.27 2.05 -12.02
C GLU A 168 3.93 3.48 -12.43
N HIS A 169 3.72 3.67 -13.72
CA HIS A 169 3.32 4.96 -14.28
C HIS A 169 4.27 6.12 -13.94
N LEU A 170 5.57 5.83 -13.87
CA LEU A 170 6.60 6.82 -13.55
C LEU A 170 6.85 7.75 -14.74
N THR A 171 6.94 9.05 -14.48
CA THR A 171 7.34 10.06 -15.47
C THR A 171 8.41 10.95 -14.85
N TRP A 172 9.63 10.93 -15.39
CA TRP A 172 10.78 11.65 -14.81
C TRP A 172 10.73 13.18 -14.96
N THR A 173 9.87 13.68 -15.85
CA THR A 173 9.67 15.12 -16.14
C THR A 173 8.52 15.74 -15.34
N CYS A 174 8.03 15.02 -14.32
CA CYS A 174 7.32 15.65 -13.21
C CYS A 174 8.33 16.46 -12.36
#